data_AF-A0A1J8QGA2-F1
#
_entry.id   AF-A0A1J8QGA2-F1
#
_cell.length_a   1.000
_cell.length_b   1.000
_cell.length_c   1.000
_cell.angle_alpha   90.00
_cell.angle_beta   90.00
_cell.angle_gamma   90.00
#
_symmetry.space_group_name_H-M   'P 1'
#
loop_
_entity.id
_entity.type
_entity.pdbx_description
1 polymer ?
#
loop_
_entity_poly.entity_id
_entity_poly.type
_entity_poly.pdbx_seq_one_letter_code
_entity_poly.pdbx_strand_id
1 'polypeptide(L)'
;MSAIPRTLRVVQKTSLKPGSKVLPQPLTNQEERSFKEPLLKIMARRQKEAADVWPPNLRIEPHVTKRAIGQAPEEMRVQLKRLLRER
;
A
#
# COMPACT_ATOMS: atom_id res chain seq x y z
N MET A 1 6.12 -6.54 18.89
CA MET A 1 5.56 -5.24 18.45
C MET A 1 4.65 -4.76 19.57
N SER A 2 5.02 -3.70 20.28
CA SER A 2 4.23 -3.12 21.37
C SER A 2 3.03 -2.39 20.76
N ALA A 3 1.80 -2.81 21.09
CA ALA A 3 0.59 -2.11 20.71
C ALA A 3 0.46 -0.85 21.59
N ILE A 4 0.39 0.33 20.98
CA ILE A 4 0.12 1.58 21.70
C ILE A 4 -1.29 1.44 22.33
N PRO A 5 -1.43 1.51 23.66
CA PRO A 5 -2.73 1.39 24.31
C PRO A 5 -3.59 2.58 23.90
N ARG A 6 -4.66 2.32 23.13
CA ARG A 6 -5.67 3.32 22.79
C ARG A 6 -6.62 3.48 23.97
N THR A 7 -6.37 4.45 24.83
CA THR A 7 -7.31 4.81 25.90
C THR A 7 -8.50 5.56 25.30
N LEU A 8 -9.70 4.98 25.40
CA LEU A 8 -10.94 5.64 25.01
C LEU A 8 -11.39 6.59 26.12
N ARG A 9 -11.40 7.91 25.84
CA ARG A 9 -11.97 8.91 26.74
C ARG A 9 -13.45 9.09 26.41
N VAL A 10 -14.33 8.57 27.26
CA VAL A 10 -15.78 8.81 27.16
C VAL A 10 -16.08 10.17 27.77
N VAL A 11 -16.68 11.07 27.00
CA VAL A 11 -17.09 12.41 27.43
C VAL A 11 -18.60 12.54 27.34
N GLN A 12 -19.24 13.17 28.32
CA GLN A 12 -20.68 13.39 28.29
C GLN A 12 -21.03 14.40 27.18
N LYS A 13 -22.15 14.17 26.49
CA LYS A 13 -22.62 15.04 25.39
C LYS A 13 -22.80 16.50 25.84
N THR A 14 -23.18 16.72 27.09
CA THR A 14 -23.37 18.04 27.71
C THR A 14 -22.07 18.84 27.83
N SER A 15 -20.91 18.19 27.83
CA SER A 15 -19.60 18.85 27.90
C SER A 15 -19.07 19.31 26.54
N LEU A 16 -19.76 18.97 25.44
CA LEU A 16 -19.40 19.40 24.09
C LEU A 16 -20.01 20.77 23.82
N LYS A 17 -19.25 21.68 23.21
CA LYS A 17 -19.78 22.99 22.80
C LYS A 17 -20.91 22.77 21.77
N PRO A 18 -22.06 23.45 21.88
CA PRO A 18 -23.07 23.43 20.83
C PRO A 18 -22.44 23.80 19.48
N GLY A 19 -22.65 22.98 18.45
CA GLY A 19 -22.03 23.17 17.13
C GLY A 19 -20.61 22.59 16.96
N SER A 20 -20.11 21.82 17.94
CA SER A 20 -18.85 21.07 17.78
C SER A 20 -18.93 20.13 16.57
N LYS A 21 -18.08 20.34 15.56
CA LYS A 21 -17.98 19.43 14.41
C LYS A 21 -17.35 18.10 14.87
N VAL A 22 -18.11 17.01 14.74
CA VAL A 22 -17.56 15.66 14.84
C VAL A 22 -16.76 15.40 13.58
N LEU A 23 -15.43 15.34 13.70
CA LEU A 23 -14.58 14.95 12.58
C LEU A 23 -14.73 13.44 12.33
N PRO A 24 -14.77 13.00 11.07
CA PRO A 24 -14.72 11.57 10.78
C PRO A 24 -13.44 10.98 11.34
N GLN A 25 -13.51 9.71 11.73
CA GLN A 25 -12.32 8.97 12.16
C GLN A 25 -11.26 8.98 11.04
N PRO A 26 -9.97 9.08 11.37
CA PRO A 26 -8.92 8.93 10.37
C PRO A 26 -9.02 7.55 9.72
N LEU A 27 -8.75 7.50 8.43
CA LEU A 27 -8.78 6.25 7.66
C LEU A 27 -7.74 5.26 8.21
N THR A 28 -8.05 3.99 8.11
CA THR A 28 -7.07 2.92 8.32
C THR A 28 -6.10 2.85 7.13
N ASN A 29 -4.90 2.30 7.36
CA ASN A 29 -3.92 2.06 6.29
C ASN A 29 -4.48 1.25 5.12
N GLN A 30 -5.48 0.39 5.36
CA GLN A 30 -6.11 -0.42 4.32
C GLN A 30 -7.07 0.42 3.49
N GLU A 31 -7.90 1.25 4.13
CA GLU A 31 -8.80 2.19 3.45
C GLU A 31 -8.00 3.21 2.64
N GLU A 32 -6.94 3.81 3.20
CA GLU A 32 -6.05 4.71 2.45
C GLU A 32 -5.45 4.07 1.20
N ARG A 33 -5.05 2.80 1.28
CA ARG A 33 -4.53 2.05 0.11
C ARG A 33 -5.60 1.83 -0.96
N SER A 34 -6.86 1.69 -0.58
CA SER A 34 -7.96 1.47 -1.52
C SER A 34 -8.26 2.72 -2.37
N PHE A 35 -7.99 3.92 -1.84
CA PHE A 35 -8.12 5.18 -2.57
C PHE A 35 -6.96 5.47 -3.53
N LYS A 36 -5.80 4.82 -3.35
CA LYS A 36 -4.63 5.05 -4.19
C LYS A 36 -4.72 4.22 -5.46
N GLU A 37 -4.51 4.87 -6.61
CA GLU A 37 -4.40 4.17 -7.87
C GLU A 37 -3.18 3.22 -7.85
N PRO A 38 -3.35 1.92 -8.20
CA PRO A 38 -2.22 1.00 -8.26
C PRO A 38 -1.17 1.47 -9.27
N LEU A 39 0.11 1.43 -8.88
CA LEU A 39 1.24 1.84 -9.74
C LEU A 39 1.21 1.15 -11.13
N LEU A 40 0.77 -0.11 -11.18
CA LEU A 40 0.57 -0.84 -12.43
C LEU A 40 -0.34 -0.11 -13.42
N LYS A 41 -1.46 0.46 -12.96
CA LYS A 41 -2.40 1.20 -13.82
C LYS A 41 -1.77 2.48 -14.32
N ILE A 42 -1.07 3.20 -13.43
CA ILE A 42 -0.35 4.43 -13.77
C ILE A 42 0.70 4.14 -14.86
N MET A 43 1.49 3.08 -14.69
CA MET A 43 2.52 2.71 -15.66
C MET A 43 1.91 2.24 -16.98
N ALA A 44 0.82 1.46 -16.95
CA ALA A 44 0.15 1.01 -18.16
C ALA A 44 -0.44 2.19 -18.95
N ARG A 45 -0.96 3.21 -18.25
CA ARG A 45 -1.40 4.46 -18.90
C ARG A 45 -0.22 5.19 -19.54
N ARG A 46 0.89 5.36 -18.81
CA ARG A 46 2.10 6.02 -19.34
C ARG A 46 2.68 5.31 -20.56
N GLN A 47 2.67 3.97 -20.58
CA GLN A 47 3.10 3.20 -21.74
C GLN A 47 2.22 3.47 -22.96
N LYS A 48 0.90 3.52 -22.77
CA LYS A 48 -0.04 3.86 -23.85
C LYS A 48 0.16 5.30 -24.36
N GLU A 49 0.41 6.24 -23.46
CA GLU A 49 0.64 7.66 -23.80
C GLU A 49 1.97 7.87 -24.53
N ALA A 50 3.01 7.12 -24.16
CA ALA A 50 4.34 7.25 -24.74
C ALA A 50 4.48 6.61 -26.13
N ALA A 51 3.58 5.69 -26.51
CA ALA A 51 3.56 4.99 -27.79
C ALA A 51 4.98 4.57 -28.24
N ASP A 52 5.49 5.15 -29.34
CA ASP A 52 6.79 4.81 -29.96
C ASP A 52 8.01 5.23 -29.13
N VAL A 53 7.84 6.10 -28.13
CA VAL A 53 8.91 6.57 -27.24
C VAL A 53 9.10 5.61 -26.05
N TRP A 54 8.20 4.63 -25.84
CA TRP A 54 8.34 3.71 -24.72
C TRP A 54 9.52 2.75 -24.94
N PRO A 55 10.46 2.62 -23.97
CA PRO A 55 11.60 1.73 -24.13
C PRO A 55 11.15 0.26 -24.32
N PRO A 56 11.61 -0.42 -25.38
CA PRO A 56 11.18 -1.79 -25.69
C PRO A 56 11.62 -2.81 -24.63
N ASN A 57 12.64 -2.47 -23.83
CA ASN A 57 13.15 -3.29 -22.74
C ASN A 57 12.39 -3.12 -21.42
N LEU A 58 11.47 -2.15 -21.30
CA LEU A 58 10.70 -1.94 -20.08
C LEU A 58 9.36 -2.66 -20.13
N ARG A 59 9.31 -3.83 -19.47
CA ARG A 59 8.08 -4.58 -19.23
C ARG A 59 7.42 -4.14 -17.93
N ILE A 60 6.10 -3.92 -17.98
CA ILE A 60 5.30 -3.64 -16.79
C ILE A 60 4.82 -4.96 -16.21
N GLU A 61 5.26 -5.29 -15.01
CA GLU A 61 4.94 -6.54 -14.32
C GLU A 61 4.34 -6.31 -12.94
N PRO A 62 3.49 -7.23 -12.46
CA PRO A 62 3.00 -7.17 -11.09
C PRO A 62 4.14 -7.30 -10.09
N HIS A 63 4.00 -6.58 -8.97
CA HIS A 63 4.99 -6.63 -7.89
C HIS A 63 5.13 -8.05 -7.35
N VAL A 64 6.35 -8.58 -7.40
CA VAL A 64 6.66 -9.92 -6.88
C VAL A 64 6.66 -9.89 -5.35
N THR A 65 5.70 -10.59 -4.75
CA THR A 65 5.59 -10.66 -3.29
C THR A 65 6.39 -11.84 -2.72
N LYS A 66 6.74 -11.76 -1.43
CA LYS A 66 7.32 -12.90 -0.69
C LYS A 66 6.47 -14.18 -0.77
N ARG A 67 5.14 -14.04 -0.90
CA ARG A 67 4.21 -15.16 -1.06
C ARG A 67 4.40 -15.86 -2.40
N ALA A 68 4.61 -15.11 -3.48
CA ALA A 68 4.89 -15.67 -4.80
C ALA A 68 6.18 -16.51 -4.80
N ILE A 69 7.21 -16.06 -4.08
CA ILE A 69 8.48 -16.80 -3.93
C ILE A 69 8.31 -18.13 -3.17
N GLY A 70 7.26 -18.27 -2.36
CA GLY A 70 6.99 -19.52 -1.62
C GLY A 70 6.81 -20.74 -2.51
N GLN A 71 6.44 -20.56 -3.79
CA GLN A 71 6.28 -21.65 -4.76
C GLN A 71 7.58 -22.06 -5.45
N ALA A 72 8.65 -21.26 -5.33
CA ALA A 72 9.95 -21.61 -5.92
C ALA A 72 10.61 -22.80 -5.19
N PRO A 73 11.53 -23.53 -5.85
CA PRO A 73 12.38 -24.53 -5.21
C PRO A 73 13.12 -23.97 -3.99
N GLU A 74 13.26 -24.79 -2.95
CA GLU A 74 13.75 -24.36 -1.64
C GLU A 74 15.13 -23.69 -1.70
N GLU A 75 16.04 -24.27 -2.47
CA GLU A 75 17.41 -23.79 -2.68
C GLU A 75 17.46 -22.35 -3.20
N MET A 76 16.48 -21.93 -4.00
CA MET A 76 16.42 -20.61 -4.62
C MET A 76 15.66 -19.57 -3.80
N ARG A 77 14.82 -19.98 -2.84
CA ARG A 77 13.95 -19.06 -2.08
C ARG A 77 14.73 -17.98 -1.34
N VAL A 78 15.87 -18.34 -0.75
CA VAL A 78 16.70 -17.40 0.03
C VAL A 78 17.28 -16.32 -0.88
N GLN A 79 17.80 -16.71 -2.03
CA GLN A 79 18.36 -15.79 -3.02
C GLN A 79 17.27 -14.86 -3.57
N LEU A 80 16.13 -15.41 -3.98
CA LEU A 80 14.99 -14.63 -4.47
C LEU A 80 14.46 -13.64 -3.42
N LYS A 81 14.34 -14.05 -2.16
CA LYS A 81 13.93 -13.15 -1.07
C LYS A 81 14.92 -12.02 -0.82
N ARG A 82 16.22 -12.24 -1.09
CA ARG A 82 17.25 -11.22 -0.96
C ARG A 82 17.14 -10.15 -2.06
N LEU A 83 16.75 -10.55 -3.27
CA LEU A 83 16.52 -9.62 -4.39
C LEU A 83 15.35 -8.65 -4.15
N LEU A 84 14.41 -8.99 -3.26
CA LEU A 84 13.31 -8.11 -2.87
C LEU A 84 13.70 -7.00 -1.86
N ARG A 85 14.93 -7.01 -1.35
CA ARG A 85 15.41 -5.97 -0.43
C ARG A 85 16.26 -4.98 -1.22
N GLU A 86 15.91 -3.70 -1.16
CA GLU A 86 16.75 -2.62 -1.69
C GLU A 86 18.10 -2.63 -0.96
N ARG A 87 19.20 -2.35 -1.69
CA ARG A 87 20.56 -2.23 -1.14
C ARG A 87 20.87 -0.79 -0.81
#